data_AF-A0A1G2XE01-F1
#
_entry.id   AF-A0A1G2XE01-F1
#
_cell.length_a   1.000
_cell.length_b   1.000
_cell.length_c   1.000
_cell.angle_alpha   90.00
_cell.angle_beta   90.00
_cell.angle_gamma   90.00
#
_symmetry.space_group_name_H-M   'P 1'
#
loop_
_entity.id
_entity.type
_entity.pdbx_description
1 polymer ?
#
loop_
_entity_poly.entity_id
_entity_poly.type
_entity_poly.pdbx_seq_one_letter_code
_entity_poly.pdbx_strand_id
1 'polypeptide(L)'
;MLAELAVIVVVLATVIFVYLKSTLIKSFGILISVLVASVVAMSFFETLAKLVIGYGFGGEWATGAIFLLLFALSFAILNAICEQLAPVDLYFGDFPDRAARALVGVFAGFVVAGVILLTAAMLPIGTKWPYERFNAEGGSVRPTEPDKSLILNADGFVAGFSSWVSQGSMAGKKSLALFHPDFVNEIHLNRIGKDENNLSIAGADAISVKAAWDANSELISEKDKQPVSAASGTRLVIVRAAIDARIVKEGGALSEEGGCAFTLAQFRLMCKDKVSAADLKGSGEIIYPVGIIKTANIVEEKKIAEEIVVERSAFDGGAKTLDLVFNVPKDKMPVILEFKQNAVDQITRLVSGENIPAPLN
;
A
#
# COMPACT_ATOMS: atom_id res chain seq x y z
N MET A 1 19.53 -2.81 -11.14
CA MET A 1 20.46 -1.94 -11.91
C MET A 1 19.74 -0.84 -12.69
N LEU A 2 18.70 -1.13 -13.48
CA LEU A 2 17.98 -0.08 -14.23
C LEU A 2 17.31 0.96 -13.33
N ALA A 3 16.59 0.54 -12.28
CA ALA A 3 15.99 1.47 -11.32
C ALA A 3 17.03 2.37 -10.62
N GLU A 4 18.17 1.82 -10.20
CA GLU A 4 19.28 2.59 -9.62
C GLU A 4 19.80 3.66 -10.58
N LEU A 5 20.02 3.27 -11.84
CA LEU A 5 20.44 4.22 -12.87
C LEU A 5 19.40 5.31 -13.06
N ALA A 6 18.12 4.97 -13.09
CA ALA A 6 17.03 5.94 -13.19
C ALA A 6 17.04 6.91 -11.99
N VAL A 7 17.22 6.42 -10.76
CA VAL A 7 17.34 7.27 -9.57
C VAL A 7 18.52 8.23 -9.70
N ILE A 8 19.71 7.73 -10.07
CA ILE A 8 20.90 8.55 -10.25
C ILE A 8 20.69 9.62 -11.33
N VAL A 9 20.09 9.25 -12.47
CA VAL A 9 19.82 10.18 -13.57
C VAL A 9 18.85 11.27 -13.14
N VAL A 10 17.77 10.93 -12.44
CA VAL A 10 16.79 11.90 -11.93
C VAL A 10 17.45 12.84 -10.93
N VAL A 11 18.22 12.29 -9.98
CA VAL A 11 18.95 13.10 -8.98
C VAL A 11 19.91 14.07 -9.67
N LEU A 12 20.74 13.60 -10.61
CA LEU A 12 21.68 14.46 -11.33
C LEU A 12 20.97 15.52 -12.17
N ALA A 13 19.86 15.18 -12.84
CA ALA A 13 19.07 16.14 -13.59
C ALA A 13 18.50 17.25 -12.67
N THR A 14 18.00 16.90 -11.49
CA THR A 14 17.53 17.88 -10.50
C THR A 14 18.67 18.73 -9.95
N VAL A 15 19.83 18.14 -9.64
CA VAL A 15 21.03 18.88 -9.21
C VAL A 15 21.45 19.89 -10.26
N ILE A 16 21.54 19.49 -11.54
CA ILE A 16 21.91 20.38 -12.64
C ILE A 16 20.88 21.51 -12.78
N PHE A 17 19.58 21.19 -12.71
CA PHE A 17 18.52 22.18 -12.80
C PHE A 17 18.61 23.23 -11.68
N VAL A 18 18.71 22.78 -10.43
CA VAL A 18 18.79 23.64 -9.24
C VAL A 18 20.10 24.46 -9.26
N TYR A 19 21.21 23.84 -9.61
CA TYR A 19 22.52 24.50 -9.69
C TYR A 19 22.55 25.64 -10.72
N LEU A 20 21.98 25.40 -11.92
CA LEU A 20 22.03 26.36 -13.02
C LEU A 20 21.00 27.48 -12.91
N LYS A 21 19.81 27.22 -12.33
CA LYS A 21 18.67 28.15 -12.41
C LYS A 21 18.24 28.77 -11.09
N SER A 22 18.72 28.28 -9.94
CA SER A 22 18.16 28.67 -8.64
C SER A 22 19.22 29.32 -7.74
N THR A 23 18.81 30.27 -6.90
CA THR A 23 19.60 30.74 -5.76
C THR A 23 19.47 29.81 -4.56
N LEU A 24 20.28 29.96 -3.52
CA LEU A 24 20.17 29.13 -2.31
C LEU A 24 18.75 29.11 -1.73
N ILE A 25 18.12 30.29 -1.60
CA ILE A 25 16.75 30.39 -1.08
C ILE A 25 15.75 29.71 -2.00
N LYS A 26 15.84 29.95 -3.32
CA LYS A 26 14.96 29.31 -4.31
C LYS A 26 15.13 27.79 -4.30
N SER A 27 16.36 27.30 -4.16
CA SER A 27 16.67 25.87 -4.06
C SER A 27 16.02 25.25 -2.84
N PHE A 28 16.11 25.92 -1.69
CA PHE A 28 15.44 25.47 -0.47
C PHE A 28 13.91 25.49 -0.62
N GLY A 29 13.36 26.52 -1.26
CA GLY A 29 11.94 26.59 -1.62
C GLY A 29 11.49 25.42 -2.50
N ILE A 30 12.30 25.03 -3.49
CA ILE A 30 12.06 23.84 -4.33
C ILE A 30 12.03 22.58 -3.46
N LEU A 31 13.00 22.38 -2.57
CA LEU A 31 13.05 21.21 -1.70
C LEU A 31 11.80 21.11 -0.81
N ILE A 32 11.41 22.20 -0.15
CA ILE A 32 10.20 22.24 0.68
C ILE A 32 8.96 21.98 -0.19
N SER A 33 8.87 22.58 -1.38
CA SER A 33 7.75 22.37 -2.31
C SER A 33 7.62 20.90 -2.72
N VAL A 34 8.74 20.24 -3.04
CA VAL A 34 8.78 18.82 -3.40
C VAL A 34 8.34 17.93 -2.22
N LEU A 35 8.82 18.19 -1.00
CA LEU A 35 8.43 17.44 0.20
C LEU A 35 6.94 17.62 0.53
N VAL A 36 6.43 18.84 0.47
CA VAL A 36 5.01 19.10 0.73
C VAL A 36 4.14 18.50 -0.38
N ALA A 37 4.54 18.63 -1.65
CA ALA A 37 3.82 18.05 -2.77
C ALA A 37 3.75 16.52 -2.69
N SER A 38 4.81 15.84 -2.23
CA SER A 38 4.76 14.37 -2.04
C SER A 38 3.77 13.97 -0.95
N VAL A 39 3.70 14.73 0.16
CA VAL A 39 2.73 14.47 1.22
C VAL A 39 1.29 14.71 0.74
N VAL A 40 1.06 15.77 -0.04
CA VAL A 40 -0.25 16.05 -0.65
C VAL A 40 -0.64 14.90 -1.58
N ALA A 41 0.26 14.47 -2.46
CA ALA A 41 0.00 13.34 -3.36
C ALA A 41 -0.37 12.07 -2.58
N MET A 42 0.43 11.69 -1.57
CA MET A 42 0.17 10.52 -0.72
C MET A 42 -1.13 10.63 0.08
N SER A 43 -1.58 11.83 0.42
CA SER A 43 -2.81 12.03 1.20
C SER A 43 -4.09 11.94 0.38
N PHE A 44 -4.02 12.28 -0.92
CA PHE A 44 -5.22 12.45 -1.75
C PHE A 44 -5.33 11.49 -2.93
N PHE A 45 -4.27 10.76 -3.30
CA PHE A 45 -4.28 9.93 -4.51
C PHE A 45 -5.38 8.88 -4.50
N GLU A 46 -5.61 8.17 -3.39
CA GLU A 46 -6.67 7.18 -3.32
C GLU A 46 -8.06 7.79 -3.49
N THR A 47 -8.34 8.92 -2.85
CA THR A 47 -9.66 9.55 -2.90
C THR A 47 -9.98 9.99 -4.32
N LEU A 48 -9.00 10.59 -5.00
CA LEU A 48 -9.16 11.04 -6.37
C LEU A 48 -9.15 9.85 -7.35
N ALA A 49 -8.36 8.81 -7.11
CA ALA A 49 -8.39 7.58 -7.91
C ALA A 49 -9.71 6.85 -7.82
N LYS A 50 -10.28 6.72 -6.62
CA LYS A 50 -11.62 6.16 -6.40
C LYS A 50 -12.68 6.91 -7.21
N LEU A 51 -12.62 8.25 -7.22
CA LEU A 51 -13.52 9.09 -8.03
C LEU A 51 -13.37 8.81 -9.53
N VAL A 52 -12.14 8.78 -10.05
CA VAL A 52 -11.88 8.57 -11.49
C VAL A 52 -12.27 7.16 -11.94
N ILE A 53 -11.97 6.14 -11.12
CA ILE A 53 -12.36 4.74 -11.36
C ILE A 53 -13.88 4.59 -11.34
N GLY A 54 -14.58 5.28 -10.43
CA GLY A 54 -16.04 5.27 -10.36
C GLY A 54 -16.72 5.85 -11.60
N TYR A 55 -16.05 6.74 -12.34
CA TYR A 55 -16.50 7.22 -13.65
C TYR A 55 -16.13 6.28 -14.82
N GLY A 56 -15.45 5.17 -14.54
CA GLY A 56 -15.00 4.21 -15.54
C GLY A 56 -13.75 4.62 -16.32
N PHE A 57 -12.98 5.59 -15.82
CA PHE A 57 -11.75 6.04 -16.47
C PHE A 57 -10.49 5.43 -15.82
N GLY A 58 -9.50 5.11 -16.65
CA GLY A 58 -8.15 4.75 -16.24
C GLY A 58 -7.96 3.34 -15.64
N GLY A 59 -8.97 2.73 -15.04
CA GLY A 59 -8.87 1.39 -14.43
C GLY A 59 -7.69 1.30 -13.46
N GLU A 60 -6.87 0.25 -13.57
CA GLU A 60 -5.67 0.06 -12.74
C GLU A 60 -4.61 1.15 -12.92
N TRP A 61 -4.57 1.83 -14.08
CA TRP A 61 -3.62 2.92 -14.33
C TRP A 61 -3.97 4.18 -13.54
N ALA A 62 -5.22 4.33 -13.12
CA ALA A 62 -5.72 5.55 -12.48
C ALA A 62 -4.93 5.87 -11.21
N THR A 63 -4.67 4.89 -10.34
CA THR A 63 -3.99 5.09 -9.05
C THR A 63 -2.61 5.73 -9.22
N GLY A 64 -1.74 5.12 -10.02
CA GLY A 64 -0.39 5.64 -10.26
C GLY A 64 -0.38 6.96 -11.03
N ALA A 65 -1.24 7.10 -12.05
CA ALA A 65 -1.32 8.34 -12.84
C ALA A 65 -1.81 9.53 -12.02
N ILE A 66 -2.80 9.33 -11.16
CA ILE A 66 -3.36 10.37 -10.28
C ILE A 66 -2.36 10.74 -9.19
N PHE A 67 -1.66 9.77 -8.62
CA PHE A 67 -0.57 10.04 -7.68
C PHE A 67 0.50 10.96 -8.30
N LEU A 68 0.96 10.65 -9.51
CA LEU A 68 1.95 11.48 -10.23
C LEU A 68 1.39 12.87 -10.58
N LEU A 69 0.14 12.93 -11.05
CA LEU A 69 -0.50 14.19 -11.42
C LEU A 69 -0.67 15.11 -10.21
N LEU A 70 -1.13 14.58 -9.07
CA LEU A 70 -1.26 15.35 -7.83
C LEU A 70 0.07 15.89 -7.36
N PHE A 71 1.13 15.07 -7.42
CA PHE A 71 2.48 15.52 -7.12
C PHE A 71 2.91 16.67 -8.04
N ALA A 72 2.82 16.47 -9.36
CA ALA A 72 3.27 17.46 -10.35
C ALA A 72 2.51 18.79 -10.23
N LEU A 73 1.18 18.74 -10.07
CA LEU A 73 0.35 19.94 -9.93
C LEU A 73 0.62 20.66 -8.61
N SER A 74 0.68 19.93 -7.49
CA SER A 74 0.97 20.52 -6.18
C SER A 74 2.36 21.14 -6.15
N PHE A 75 3.36 20.45 -6.71
CA PHE A 75 4.71 20.97 -6.84
C PHE A 75 4.76 22.24 -7.69
N ALA A 76 4.10 22.26 -8.86
CA ALA A 76 4.07 23.43 -9.73
C ALA A 76 3.44 24.66 -9.05
N ILE A 77 2.32 24.46 -8.35
CA ILE A 77 1.64 25.53 -7.60
C ILE A 77 2.52 26.04 -6.46
N LEU A 78 3.05 25.15 -5.62
CA LEU A 78 3.90 25.53 -4.49
C LEU A 78 5.19 26.22 -4.95
N ASN A 79 5.83 25.71 -6.00
CA ASN A 79 7.02 26.32 -6.56
C ASN A 79 6.73 27.71 -7.12
N ALA A 80 5.62 27.90 -7.84
CA ALA A 80 5.21 29.22 -8.33
C ALA A 80 4.95 30.22 -7.19
N ILE A 81 4.33 29.77 -6.08
CA ILE A 81 4.15 30.59 -4.87
C ILE A 81 5.52 30.94 -4.26
N CYS A 82 6.42 29.97 -4.13
CA CYS A 82 7.77 30.21 -3.62
C CYS A 82 8.55 31.22 -4.46
N GLU A 83 8.42 31.18 -5.79
CA GLU A 83 9.04 32.15 -6.70
C GLU A 83 8.50 33.57 -6.48
N GLN A 84 7.20 33.72 -6.19
CA GLN A 84 6.60 35.02 -5.88
C GLN A 84 6.99 35.54 -4.49
N LEU A 85 7.17 34.66 -3.51
CA LEU A 85 7.52 35.03 -2.13
C LEU A 85 9.00 35.38 -1.94
N ALA A 86 9.89 34.90 -2.82
CA ALA A 86 11.32 35.18 -2.79
C ALA A 86 11.78 35.99 -4.02
N PRO A 87 11.30 37.24 -4.20
CA PRO A 87 11.65 38.06 -5.35
C PRO A 87 13.10 38.56 -5.31
N VAL A 88 13.71 38.61 -4.11
CA VAL A 88 15.09 39.10 -3.93
C VAL A 88 16.04 37.91 -3.83
N ASP A 89 17.05 37.92 -4.69
CA ASP A 89 18.14 36.95 -4.65
C ASP A 89 19.14 37.32 -3.54
N LEU A 90 19.07 36.64 -2.40
CA LEU A 90 20.11 36.76 -1.37
C LEU A 90 21.35 35.97 -1.81
N TYR A 91 22.49 36.66 -1.82
CA TYR A 91 23.77 36.09 -2.21
C TYR A 91 24.66 35.88 -0.97
N PHE A 92 25.09 34.63 -0.75
CA PHE A 92 25.90 34.23 0.41
C PHE A 92 27.38 33.97 0.04
N GLY A 93 27.83 34.47 -1.11
CA GLY A 93 29.14 34.17 -1.69
C GLY A 93 29.10 32.95 -2.62
N ASP A 94 29.98 32.91 -3.62
CA ASP A 94 29.95 31.92 -4.69
C ASP A 94 30.08 30.48 -4.19
N PHE A 95 31.01 30.23 -3.27
CA PHE A 95 31.32 28.88 -2.84
C PHE A 95 30.22 28.28 -1.93
N PRO A 96 29.79 28.95 -0.83
CA PRO A 96 28.74 28.42 0.03
C PRO A 96 27.42 28.21 -0.71
N ASP A 97 27.07 29.16 -1.59
CA ASP A 97 25.83 29.12 -2.34
C ASP A 97 25.83 27.98 -3.38
N ARG A 98 26.90 27.79 -4.14
CA ARG A 98 27.03 26.65 -5.09
C ARG A 98 26.97 25.29 -4.39
N ALA A 99 27.70 25.13 -3.29
CA ALA A 99 27.75 23.88 -2.54
C ALA A 99 26.37 23.54 -1.94
N ALA A 100 25.71 24.53 -1.34
CA ALA A 100 24.40 24.32 -0.73
C ALA A 100 23.31 24.07 -1.79
N ARG A 101 23.31 24.75 -2.94
CA ARG A 101 22.41 24.45 -4.06
C ARG A 101 22.56 23.01 -4.56
N ALA A 102 23.79 22.53 -4.70
CA ALA A 102 24.05 21.16 -5.12
C ALA A 102 23.52 20.15 -4.11
N LEU A 103 23.79 20.35 -2.82
CA LEU A 103 23.29 19.48 -1.74
C LEU A 103 21.76 19.44 -1.69
N VAL A 104 21.12 20.61 -1.75
CA VAL A 104 19.65 20.72 -1.77
C VAL A 104 19.07 20.05 -3.02
N GLY A 105 19.72 20.21 -4.18
CA GLY A 105 19.35 19.53 -5.42
C GLY A 105 19.41 18.01 -5.31
N VAL A 106 20.37 17.44 -4.56
CA VAL A 106 20.46 16.00 -4.33
C VAL A 106 19.23 15.51 -3.55
N PHE A 107 18.88 16.16 -2.45
CA PHE A 107 17.71 15.77 -1.65
C PHE A 107 16.40 15.94 -2.41
N ALA A 108 16.23 17.07 -3.13
CA ALA A 108 15.04 17.30 -3.94
C ALA A 108 14.92 16.25 -5.05
N GLY A 109 16.02 15.95 -5.75
CA GLY A 109 16.07 14.93 -6.79
C GLY A 109 15.79 13.53 -6.25
N PHE A 110 16.24 13.23 -5.03
CA PHE A 110 15.98 11.96 -4.37
C PHE A 110 14.49 11.77 -4.06
N VAL A 111 13.80 12.81 -3.59
CA VAL A 111 12.34 12.78 -3.39
C VAL A 111 11.60 12.61 -4.72
N VAL A 112 11.98 13.37 -5.76
CA VAL A 112 11.37 13.24 -7.09
C VAL A 112 11.56 11.82 -7.64
N ALA A 113 12.76 11.26 -7.52
CA ALA A 113 13.03 9.88 -7.94
C ALA A 113 12.17 8.87 -7.17
N GLY A 114 12.01 9.07 -5.86
CA GLY A 114 11.15 8.23 -5.02
C GLY A 114 9.68 8.27 -5.44
N VAL A 115 9.14 9.45 -5.72
CA VAL A 115 7.78 9.61 -6.26
C VAL A 115 7.63 8.86 -7.59
N ILE A 116 8.59 8.98 -8.51
CA ILE A 116 8.54 8.27 -9.80
C ILE A 116 8.57 6.75 -9.62
N LEU A 117 9.39 6.25 -8.71
CA LEU A 117 9.45 4.81 -8.40
C LEU A 117 8.14 4.32 -7.76
N LEU A 118 7.58 5.07 -6.81
CA LEU A 118 6.27 4.76 -6.22
C LEU A 118 5.17 4.74 -7.29
N THR A 119 5.12 5.75 -8.16
CA THR A 119 4.20 5.77 -9.31
C THR A 119 4.37 4.51 -10.14
N ALA A 120 5.59 4.20 -10.59
CA ALA A 120 5.85 3.02 -11.42
C ALA A 120 5.47 1.72 -10.70
N ALA A 121 5.65 1.65 -9.38
CA ALA A 121 5.28 0.49 -8.58
C ALA A 121 3.76 0.34 -8.39
N MET A 122 2.99 1.44 -8.38
CA MET A 122 1.52 1.42 -8.38
C MET A 122 0.92 1.06 -9.74
N LEU A 123 1.65 1.33 -10.83
CA LEU A 123 1.15 1.07 -12.17
C LEU A 123 0.98 -0.43 -12.43
N PRO A 124 0.05 -0.80 -13.33
CA PRO A 124 -0.26 -2.19 -13.72
C PRO A 124 0.85 -2.89 -14.55
N ILE A 125 2.13 -2.68 -14.23
CA ILE A 125 3.28 -3.22 -14.95
C ILE A 125 3.80 -4.52 -14.32
N GLY A 126 4.50 -5.35 -15.10
CA GLY A 126 5.01 -6.65 -14.63
C GLY A 126 6.02 -6.52 -13.47
N THR A 127 5.99 -7.46 -12.52
CA THR A 127 6.68 -7.43 -11.20
C THR A 127 8.17 -7.07 -11.21
N LYS A 128 8.85 -7.26 -12.35
CA LYS A 128 10.27 -6.93 -12.55
C LYS A 128 10.55 -5.43 -12.72
N TRP A 129 9.52 -4.62 -12.99
CA TRP A 129 9.62 -3.17 -13.19
C TRP A 129 8.97 -2.38 -12.03
N PRO A 130 9.48 -1.22 -11.61
CA PRO A 130 10.76 -0.62 -12.02
C PRO A 130 11.98 -1.43 -11.56
N TYR A 131 11.81 -2.22 -10.49
CA TYR A 131 12.73 -3.25 -10.06
C TYR A 131 11.93 -4.38 -9.40
N GLU A 132 12.49 -5.59 -9.42
CA GLU A 132 11.93 -6.74 -8.72
C GLU A 132 12.29 -6.65 -7.23
N ARG A 133 11.28 -6.43 -6.37
CA ARG A 133 11.46 -6.37 -4.92
C ARG A 133 11.28 -7.73 -4.23
N PHE A 134 10.38 -8.55 -4.76
CA PHE A 134 10.09 -9.91 -4.31
C PHE A 134 10.24 -10.88 -5.48
N ASN A 135 10.88 -12.02 -5.24
CA ASN A 135 11.04 -13.08 -6.23
C ASN A 135 9.79 -13.97 -6.24
N ALA A 136 8.83 -13.63 -7.10
CA ALA A 136 7.61 -14.41 -7.27
C ALA A 136 7.87 -15.81 -7.88
N GLU A 137 8.91 -15.95 -8.71
CA GLU A 137 9.25 -17.20 -9.42
C GLU A 137 9.82 -18.28 -8.47
N GLY A 138 10.46 -17.86 -7.37
CA GLY A 138 11.06 -18.76 -6.37
C GLY A 138 10.08 -19.41 -5.40
N GLY A 139 8.80 -19.04 -5.42
CA GLY A 139 7.73 -19.69 -4.66
C GLY A 139 7.78 -19.54 -3.13
N SER A 140 8.67 -18.69 -2.60
CA SER A 140 8.77 -18.34 -1.17
C SER A 140 8.85 -16.83 -0.98
N VAL A 141 7.75 -16.14 -1.29
CA VAL A 141 7.64 -14.69 -1.06
C VAL A 141 7.46 -14.45 0.44
N ARG A 142 8.40 -13.74 1.05
CA ARG A 142 8.35 -13.31 2.46
C ARG A 142 7.98 -11.83 2.52
N PRO A 143 6.75 -11.46 2.92
CA PRO A 143 6.30 -10.08 2.85
C PRO A 143 7.13 -9.09 3.67
N THR A 144 7.66 -9.56 4.80
CA THR A 144 8.44 -8.75 5.75
C THR A 144 9.92 -8.65 5.38
N GLU A 145 10.40 -9.47 4.43
CA GLU A 145 11.80 -9.57 4.05
C GLU A 145 11.91 -9.46 2.52
N PRO A 146 12.05 -8.23 1.97
CA PRO A 146 12.20 -8.07 0.53
C PRO A 146 13.49 -8.74 0.04
N ASP A 147 13.39 -9.50 -1.05
CA ASP A 147 14.52 -10.25 -1.61
C ASP A 147 15.58 -9.33 -2.22
N LYS A 148 15.15 -8.15 -2.70
CA LYS A 148 16.02 -7.12 -3.27
C LYS A 148 15.55 -5.75 -2.82
N SER A 149 16.44 -4.99 -2.21
CA SER A 149 16.27 -3.56 -1.97
C SER A 149 17.15 -2.76 -2.91
N LEU A 150 16.68 -1.58 -3.30
CA LEU A 150 17.55 -0.58 -3.90
C LEU A 150 18.60 -0.13 -2.88
N ILE A 151 19.84 0.07 -3.34
CA ILE A 151 20.91 0.75 -2.60
C ILE A 151 20.43 2.18 -2.30
N LEU A 152 19.87 2.85 -3.31
CA LEU A 152 19.26 4.16 -3.18
C LEU A 152 17.74 4.00 -3.04
N ASN A 153 17.28 3.69 -1.83
CA ASN A 153 15.87 3.46 -1.47
C ASN A 153 15.04 4.76 -1.44
N ALA A 154 14.92 5.42 -2.60
CA ALA A 154 14.25 6.71 -2.76
C ALA A 154 12.73 6.62 -2.53
N ASP A 155 12.09 5.56 -3.03
CA ASP A 155 10.68 5.24 -2.79
C ASP A 155 10.41 5.00 -1.30
N GLY A 156 11.27 4.22 -0.63
CA GLY A 156 11.22 4.03 0.82
C GLY A 156 11.37 5.32 1.60
N PHE A 157 12.21 6.25 1.15
CA PHE A 157 12.34 7.57 1.78
C PHE A 157 11.05 8.38 1.67
N VAL A 158 10.44 8.44 0.47
CA VAL A 158 9.19 9.21 0.26
C VAL A 158 8.02 8.60 1.04
N ALA A 159 7.87 7.28 1.00
CA ALA A 159 6.84 6.57 1.75
C ALA A 159 7.05 6.74 3.27
N GLY A 160 8.29 6.56 3.75
CA GLY A 160 8.64 6.72 5.16
C GLY A 160 8.45 8.15 5.66
N PHE A 161 8.85 9.16 4.89
CA PHE A 161 8.62 10.57 5.21
C PHE A 161 7.12 10.88 5.31
N SER A 162 6.32 10.40 4.34
CA SER A 162 4.87 10.62 4.34
C SER A 162 4.18 9.89 5.51
N SER A 163 4.62 8.67 5.83
CA SER A 163 4.18 7.93 7.02
C SER A 163 4.49 8.71 8.29
N TRP A 164 5.73 9.18 8.47
CA TRP A 164 6.14 9.98 9.63
C TRP A 164 5.30 11.26 9.79
N VAL A 165 5.11 12.02 8.70
CA VAL A 165 4.29 13.24 8.72
C VAL A 165 2.83 12.93 9.07
N SER A 166 2.28 11.82 8.58
CA SER A 166 0.90 11.41 8.84
C SER A 166 0.63 10.94 10.29
N GLN A 167 1.68 10.63 11.06
CA GLN A 167 1.58 10.30 12.48
C GLN A 167 1.60 11.55 13.37
N GLY A 168 2.17 12.66 12.87
CA GLY A 168 2.41 13.88 13.62
C GLY A 168 1.35 14.96 13.44
N SER A 169 1.80 16.19 13.16
CA SER A 169 0.97 17.40 13.10
C SER A 169 -0.10 17.40 12.00
N MET A 170 0.06 16.56 10.98
CA MET A 170 -0.91 16.39 9.89
C MET A 170 -1.74 15.11 10.01
N ALA A 171 -1.78 14.49 11.21
CA ALA A 171 -2.62 13.34 11.47
C ALA A 171 -4.11 13.71 11.37
N GLY A 172 -4.74 13.29 10.26
CA GLY A 172 -6.18 13.36 10.09
C GLY A 172 -6.93 12.35 10.97
N LYS A 173 -8.22 12.11 10.66
CA LYS A 173 -8.98 11.00 11.28
C LYS A 173 -8.46 9.63 10.83
N LYS A 174 -7.79 9.57 9.69
CA LYS A 174 -7.18 8.39 9.08
C LYS A 174 -5.71 8.73 8.84
N SER A 175 -4.78 7.97 9.43
CA SER A 175 -3.35 8.17 9.24
C SER A 175 -2.83 7.25 8.13
N LEU A 176 -2.05 7.77 7.19
CA LEU A 176 -1.39 6.96 6.17
C LEU A 176 -0.52 5.88 6.81
N ALA A 177 0.16 6.17 7.92
CA ALA A 177 0.97 5.19 8.65
C ALA A 177 0.19 4.03 9.25
N LEU A 178 -1.13 4.15 9.39
CA LEU A 178 -2.00 3.06 9.82
C LEU A 178 -2.55 2.26 8.64
N PHE A 179 -2.99 2.95 7.59
CA PHE A 179 -3.56 2.32 6.41
C PHE A 179 -2.48 1.64 5.56
N HIS A 180 -1.30 2.25 5.46
CA HIS A 180 -0.19 1.80 4.63
C HIS A 180 1.15 1.83 5.40
N PRO A 181 1.31 1.07 6.51
CA PRO A 181 2.53 1.13 7.32
C PRO A 181 3.77 0.65 6.57
N ASP A 182 3.60 -0.20 5.55
CA ASP A 182 4.68 -0.69 4.69
C ASP A 182 4.32 -0.56 3.21
N PHE A 183 3.97 0.68 2.83
CA PHE A 183 3.40 1.00 1.52
C PHE A 183 4.24 0.51 0.33
N VAL A 184 5.57 0.49 0.44
CA VAL A 184 6.43 0.05 -0.67
C VAL A 184 6.32 -1.46 -0.86
N ASN A 185 6.36 -2.25 0.22
CA ASN A 185 6.17 -3.69 0.09
C ASN A 185 4.77 -4.01 -0.41
N GLU A 186 3.78 -3.29 0.10
CA GLU A 186 2.37 -3.41 -0.29
C GLU A 186 2.16 -3.30 -1.80
N ILE A 187 2.54 -2.18 -2.42
CA ILE A 187 2.32 -1.95 -3.85
C ILE A 187 3.05 -2.97 -4.74
N HIS A 188 4.21 -3.47 -4.31
CA HIS A 188 4.96 -4.51 -5.01
C HIS A 188 4.32 -5.90 -4.86
N LEU A 189 3.91 -6.28 -3.66
CA LEU A 189 3.23 -7.57 -3.39
C LEU A 189 1.89 -7.63 -4.11
N ASN A 190 1.20 -6.50 -4.21
CA ASN A 190 -0.12 -6.42 -4.83
C ASN A 190 -0.13 -6.76 -6.34
N ARG A 191 1.05 -6.75 -6.97
CA ARG A 191 1.25 -7.07 -8.39
C ARG A 191 1.64 -8.52 -8.65
N ILE A 192 1.82 -9.31 -7.60
CA ILE A 192 2.14 -10.73 -7.72
C ILE A 192 0.90 -11.48 -8.20
N GLY A 193 1.10 -12.36 -9.20
CA GLY A 193 0.02 -13.13 -9.82
C GLY A 193 -0.85 -12.29 -10.76
N LYS A 194 -0.44 -11.07 -11.10
CA LYS A 194 -1.25 -10.20 -11.95
C LYS A 194 -1.51 -10.82 -13.33
N ASP A 195 -2.79 -10.88 -13.70
CA ASP A 195 -3.31 -11.18 -15.03
C ASP A 195 -4.61 -10.38 -15.31
N GLU A 196 -5.38 -10.74 -16.34
CA GLU A 196 -6.64 -10.08 -16.73
C GLU A 196 -7.76 -10.21 -15.67
N ASN A 197 -7.70 -11.25 -14.83
CA ASN A 197 -8.70 -11.53 -13.78
C ASN A 197 -8.19 -11.18 -12.37
N ASN A 198 -6.88 -11.02 -12.21
CA ASN A 198 -6.20 -10.61 -10.99
C ASN A 198 -5.73 -9.16 -11.08
N LEU A 199 -6.71 -8.27 -11.05
CA LEU A 199 -6.46 -6.81 -11.03
C LEU A 199 -5.71 -6.39 -9.75
N SER A 200 -4.92 -5.33 -9.82
CA SER A 200 -4.27 -4.72 -8.65
C SER A 200 -5.20 -3.82 -7.84
N ILE A 201 -6.37 -3.47 -8.37
CA ILE A 201 -7.37 -2.66 -7.67
C ILE A 201 -8.69 -3.42 -7.54
N ALA A 202 -9.51 -2.98 -6.59
CA ALA A 202 -10.92 -3.36 -6.50
C ALA A 202 -11.79 -2.09 -6.47
N GLY A 203 -13.11 -2.25 -6.55
CA GLY A 203 -14.03 -1.16 -6.25
C GLY A 203 -13.99 -0.77 -4.77
N ALA A 204 -14.43 0.44 -4.44
CA ALA A 204 -14.35 0.97 -3.07
C ALA A 204 -15.11 0.14 -2.02
N ASP A 205 -16.20 -0.51 -2.45
CA ASP A 205 -17.07 -1.34 -1.61
C ASP A 205 -16.84 -2.84 -1.84
N ALA A 206 -15.71 -3.21 -2.45
CA ALA A 206 -15.46 -4.57 -2.91
C ALA A 206 -15.26 -5.57 -1.78
N ILE A 207 -14.97 -5.08 -0.57
CA ILE A 207 -14.80 -5.89 0.63
C ILE A 207 -15.67 -5.35 1.76
N SER A 208 -16.28 -6.26 2.51
CA SER A 208 -16.90 -5.94 3.79
C SER A 208 -16.57 -6.98 4.85
N VAL A 209 -16.08 -6.55 6.01
CA VAL A 209 -15.83 -7.40 7.16
C VAL A 209 -17.17 -7.71 7.82
N LYS A 210 -17.53 -8.98 7.87
CA LYS A 210 -18.76 -9.43 8.55
C LYS A 210 -18.53 -9.72 10.02
N ALA A 211 -17.36 -10.27 10.36
CA ALA A 211 -16.98 -10.56 11.73
C ALA A 211 -15.49 -10.88 11.85
N ALA A 212 -14.96 -10.77 13.07
CA ALA A 212 -13.61 -11.22 13.42
C ALA A 212 -13.64 -11.94 14.77
N TRP A 213 -12.87 -13.03 14.88
CA TRP A 213 -12.82 -13.86 16.08
C TRP A 213 -11.39 -14.20 16.47
N ASP A 214 -11.19 -14.36 17.78
CA ASP A 214 -10.04 -15.10 18.30
C ASP A 214 -10.30 -16.60 18.17
N ALA A 215 -9.41 -17.30 17.47
CA ALA A 215 -9.50 -18.74 17.33
C ALA A 215 -9.02 -19.40 18.63
N ASN A 216 -9.94 -19.74 19.52
CA ASN A 216 -9.65 -20.52 20.72
C ASN A 216 -9.71 -22.05 20.46
N SER A 217 -10.35 -22.46 19.37
CA SER A 217 -10.43 -23.85 18.93
C SER A 217 -9.23 -24.24 18.08
N GLU A 218 -8.74 -25.48 18.22
CA GLU A 218 -7.66 -26.03 17.39
C GLU A 218 -8.09 -26.06 15.91
N LEU A 219 -7.65 -25.05 15.16
CA LEU A 219 -7.68 -25.06 13.70
C LEU A 219 -6.79 -26.19 13.21
N ILE A 220 -7.23 -26.97 12.22
CA ILE A 220 -6.49 -28.13 11.70
C ILE A 220 -6.00 -27.81 10.29
N SER A 221 -4.71 -28.01 10.03
CA SER A 221 -4.13 -27.86 8.69
C SER A 221 -4.71 -28.92 7.73
N GLU A 222 -5.18 -28.50 6.55
CA GLU A 222 -5.68 -29.42 5.53
C GLU A 222 -4.59 -30.38 5.06
N LYS A 223 -3.34 -29.89 4.98
CA LYS A 223 -2.18 -30.60 4.44
C LYS A 223 -1.66 -31.66 5.41
N ASP A 224 -1.42 -31.27 6.65
CA ASP A 224 -0.71 -32.13 7.62
C ASP A 224 -1.65 -32.79 8.64
N LYS A 225 -2.94 -32.40 8.65
CA LYS A 225 -3.96 -32.84 9.61
C LYS A 225 -3.56 -32.60 11.08
N GLN A 226 -2.65 -31.66 11.31
CA GLN A 226 -2.18 -31.23 12.63
C GLN A 226 -2.79 -29.88 13.02
N PRO A 227 -2.85 -29.56 14.33
CA PRO A 227 -3.25 -28.23 14.77
C PRO A 227 -2.35 -27.15 14.17
N VAL A 228 -2.96 -26.16 13.51
CA VAL A 228 -2.29 -24.92 13.10
C VAL A 228 -1.88 -24.20 14.37
N SER A 229 -0.59 -24.25 14.67
CA SER A 229 -0.07 -23.65 15.88
C SER A 229 0.24 -22.18 15.63
N ALA A 230 -0.25 -21.30 16.51
CA ALA A 230 0.17 -19.91 16.52
C ALA A 230 1.69 -19.84 16.73
N ALA A 231 2.36 -18.96 15.99
CA ALA A 231 3.77 -18.67 16.23
C ALA A 231 3.98 -18.16 17.68
N SER A 232 5.20 -18.33 18.21
CA SER A 232 5.50 -17.86 19.57
C SER A 232 5.21 -16.36 19.68
N GLY A 233 4.42 -15.97 20.69
CA GLY A 233 4.02 -14.57 20.91
C GLY A 233 2.80 -14.10 20.08
N THR A 234 2.27 -14.92 19.18
CA THR A 234 1.07 -14.60 18.39
C THR A 234 -0.15 -15.40 18.86
N ARG A 235 -1.30 -15.06 18.30
CA ARG A 235 -2.58 -15.77 18.41
C ARG A 235 -3.23 -15.83 17.03
N LEU A 236 -4.05 -16.85 16.81
CA LEU A 236 -4.80 -16.99 15.57
C LEU A 236 -6.06 -16.13 15.62
N VAL A 237 -6.23 -15.29 14.60
CA VAL A 237 -7.42 -14.47 14.40
C VAL A 237 -8.05 -14.86 13.08
N ILE A 238 -9.36 -15.08 13.09
CA ILE A 238 -10.14 -15.37 11.89
C ILE A 238 -10.92 -14.11 11.54
N VAL A 239 -10.84 -13.67 10.29
CA VAL A 239 -11.63 -12.53 9.79
C VAL A 239 -12.51 -13.03 8.65
N ARG A 240 -13.83 -12.95 8.86
CA ARG A 240 -14.83 -13.24 7.82
C ARG A 240 -15.06 -11.99 6.99
N ALA A 241 -14.68 -12.05 5.73
CA ALA A 241 -14.88 -10.99 4.77
C ALA A 241 -15.81 -11.45 3.64
N ALA A 242 -16.68 -10.56 3.16
CA ALA A 242 -17.45 -10.77 1.95
C ALA A 242 -16.88 -9.93 0.82
N ILE A 243 -16.57 -10.57 -0.30
CA ILE A 243 -16.13 -9.96 -1.55
C ILE A 243 -17.35 -9.73 -2.44
N ASP A 244 -17.58 -8.50 -2.86
CA ASP A 244 -18.74 -8.11 -3.68
C ASP A 244 -18.56 -8.49 -5.16
N ALA A 245 -19.62 -9.06 -5.76
CA ALA A 245 -19.64 -9.58 -7.12
C ALA A 245 -19.90 -8.53 -8.21
N ARG A 246 -20.04 -7.25 -7.86
CA ARG A 246 -20.09 -6.18 -8.86
C ARG A 246 -18.74 -6.06 -9.55
N ILE A 247 -18.76 -5.47 -10.74
CA ILE A 247 -17.53 -5.10 -11.44
C ILE A 247 -16.84 -3.92 -10.75
N VAL A 248 -15.53 -3.77 -10.93
CA VAL A 248 -14.71 -2.74 -10.24
C VAL A 248 -15.29 -1.32 -10.34
N LYS A 249 -15.76 -0.91 -11.53
CA LYS A 249 -16.35 0.43 -11.73
C LYS A 249 -17.66 0.67 -10.98
N GLU A 250 -18.36 -0.40 -10.61
CA GLU A 250 -19.61 -0.36 -9.83
C GLU A 250 -19.37 -0.59 -8.33
N GLY A 251 -18.10 -0.67 -7.92
CA GLY A 251 -17.71 -0.81 -6.52
C GLY A 251 -17.40 -2.24 -6.07
N GLY A 252 -17.48 -3.25 -6.94
CA GLY A 252 -17.18 -4.65 -6.56
C GLY A 252 -15.78 -5.13 -6.94
N ALA A 253 -15.56 -6.45 -6.91
CA ALA A 253 -14.25 -7.07 -7.12
C ALA A 253 -14.05 -7.72 -8.51
N LEU A 254 -15.11 -7.89 -9.30
CA LEU A 254 -15.00 -8.59 -10.59
C LEU A 254 -14.30 -7.75 -11.66
N SER A 255 -13.50 -8.41 -12.50
CA SER A 255 -13.01 -7.87 -13.76
C SER A 255 -14.18 -7.59 -14.72
N GLU A 256 -13.93 -6.86 -15.80
CA GLU A 256 -14.97 -6.64 -16.83
C GLU A 256 -15.41 -7.96 -17.51
N GLU A 257 -14.56 -8.98 -17.47
CA GLU A 257 -14.84 -10.33 -17.98
C GLU A 257 -15.61 -11.19 -16.97
N GLY A 258 -15.81 -10.70 -15.74
CA GLY A 258 -16.56 -11.36 -14.67
C GLY A 258 -15.76 -12.37 -13.85
N GLY A 259 -14.44 -12.43 -14.04
CA GLY A 259 -13.55 -13.21 -13.19
C GLY A 259 -13.12 -12.42 -11.94
N CYS A 260 -12.78 -13.14 -10.88
CA CYS A 260 -12.10 -12.56 -9.72
C CYS A 260 -10.99 -13.51 -9.29
N ALA A 261 -9.76 -13.08 -9.51
CA ALA A 261 -8.58 -13.74 -8.98
C ALA A 261 -7.85 -12.79 -8.02
N PHE A 262 -7.20 -13.40 -7.03
CA PHE A 262 -6.37 -12.69 -6.08
C PHE A 262 -5.31 -13.61 -5.49
N THR A 263 -4.30 -13.00 -4.88
CA THR A 263 -3.33 -13.72 -4.03
C THR A 263 -3.54 -13.34 -2.57
N LEU A 264 -3.03 -14.16 -1.65
CA LEU A 264 -3.03 -13.81 -0.23
C LEU A 264 -2.19 -12.55 0.08
N ALA A 265 -1.24 -12.17 -0.79
CA ALA A 265 -0.48 -10.91 -0.71
C ALA A 265 -1.35 -9.65 -0.90
N GLN A 266 -2.54 -9.80 -1.48
CA GLN A 266 -3.51 -8.73 -1.68
C GLN A 266 -4.47 -8.58 -0.50
N PHE A 267 -4.39 -9.43 0.52
CA PHE A 267 -5.10 -9.28 1.78
C PHE A 267 -4.15 -8.85 2.89
N ARG A 268 -4.54 -7.80 3.63
CA ARG A 268 -3.70 -7.24 4.69
C ARG A 268 -4.56 -6.91 5.89
N LEU A 269 -4.11 -7.35 7.06
CA LEU A 269 -4.74 -7.05 8.33
C LEU A 269 -3.88 -6.02 9.06
N MET A 270 -4.37 -4.79 9.14
CA MET A 270 -3.68 -3.73 9.87
C MET A 270 -4.01 -3.86 11.34
N CYS A 271 -2.96 -3.96 12.15
CA CYS A 271 -3.06 -4.13 13.59
C CYS A 271 -2.46 -2.91 14.33
N LYS A 272 -3.05 -2.55 15.46
CA LYS A 272 -2.58 -1.50 16.38
C LYS A 272 -2.31 -2.06 17.76
N ASP A 273 -1.60 -1.30 18.59
CA ASP A 273 -1.54 -1.61 20.02
C ASP A 273 -2.94 -1.58 20.64
N LYS A 274 -3.23 -2.53 21.53
CA LYS A 274 -4.52 -2.63 22.25
C LYS A 274 -4.99 -1.30 22.85
N VAL A 275 -4.05 -0.50 23.37
CA VAL A 275 -4.33 0.77 24.05
C VAL A 275 -4.76 1.86 23.07
N SER A 276 -4.28 1.82 21.82
CA SER A 276 -4.54 2.83 20.79
C SER A 276 -5.53 2.38 19.72
N ALA A 277 -6.05 1.16 19.80
CA ALA A 277 -6.92 0.55 18.77
C ALA A 277 -8.29 1.24 18.59
N ALA A 278 -8.68 2.14 19.49
CA ALA A 278 -10.00 2.80 19.44
C ALA A 278 -10.17 3.84 18.33
N ASP A 279 -9.06 4.39 17.79
CA ASP A 279 -9.10 5.33 16.68
C ASP A 279 -8.25 4.87 15.49
N LEU A 280 -8.37 5.56 14.35
CA LEU A 280 -7.61 5.26 13.14
C LEU A 280 -6.39 6.20 12.96
N LYS A 281 -5.83 6.70 14.06
CA LYS A 281 -4.65 7.57 14.08
C LYS A 281 -3.38 6.80 14.44
N GLY A 282 -2.22 7.40 14.21
CA GLY A 282 -0.92 6.80 14.54
C GLY A 282 -0.47 5.77 13.52
N SER A 283 0.35 4.82 13.94
CA SER A 283 0.90 3.75 13.08
C SER A 283 0.23 2.41 13.31
N GLY A 284 0.36 1.52 12.32
CA GLY A 284 -0.03 0.12 12.42
C GLY A 284 1.08 -0.82 11.99
N GLU A 285 0.77 -2.12 12.05
CA GLU A 285 1.58 -3.21 11.52
C GLU A 285 0.71 -4.05 10.57
N ILE A 286 1.24 -4.41 9.41
CA ILE A 286 0.54 -5.29 8.47
C ILE A 286 0.83 -6.75 8.83
N ILE A 287 -0.24 -7.53 8.96
CA ILE A 287 -0.18 -8.99 9.06
C ILE A 287 -0.84 -9.59 7.82
N TYR A 288 -0.16 -10.57 7.20
CA TYR A 288 -0.67 -11.30 6.04
C TYR A 288 -1.39 -12.59 6.46
N PRO A 289 -2.39 -13.04 5.70
CA PRO A 289 -3.09 -14.27 6.02
C PRO A 289 -2.18 -15.48 5.81
N VAL A 290 -2.36 -16.50 6.65
CA VAL A 290 -1.66 -17.80 6.54
C VAL A 290 -2.45 -18.81 5.73
N GLY A 291 -3.75 -18.60 5.57
CA GLY A 291 -4.64 -19.53 4.88
C GLY A 291 -6.10 -19.10 4.95
N ILE A 292 -6.95 -19.97 4.40
CA ILE A 292 -8.40 -19.78 4.32
C ILE A 292 -9.10 -20.98 4.96
N ILE A 293 -10.17 -20.74 5.72
CA ILE A 293 -10.99 -21.85 6.24
C ILE A 293 -11.89 -22.37 5.12
N LYS A 294 -11.78 -23.68 4.85
CA LYS A 294 -12.52 -24.35 3.79
C LYS A 294 -13.79 -25.02 4.31
N THR A 295 -13.69 -25.70 5.45
CA THR A 295 -14.82 -26.41 6.08
C THR A 295 -14.61 -26.50 7.58
N ALA A 296 -15.56 -25.98 8.37
CA ALA A 296 -15.52 -25.96 9.83
C ALA A 296 -14.20 -25.39 10.40
N ASN A 297 -13.31 -26.25 10.91
CA ASN A 297 -12.03 -25.86 11.51
C ASN A 297 -10.82 -26.19 10.63
N ILE A 298 -11.03 -26.63 9.39
CA ILE A 298 -9.95 -27.00 8.46
C ILE A 298 -9.45 -25.77 7.73
N VAL A 299 -8.17 -25.46 7.91
CA VAL A 299 -7.45 -24.36 7.26
C VAL A 299 -6.68 -24.90 6.07
N GLU A 300 -6.99 -24.38 4.89
CA GLU A 300 -6.17 -24.53 3.71
C GLU A 300 -5.06 -23.48 3.75
N GLU A 301 -3.86 -23.90 4.18
CA GLU A 301 -2.66 -23.06 4.13
C GLU A 301 -2.27 -22.82 2.68
N LYS A 302 -2.21 -21.55 2.29
CA LYS A 302 -1.84 -21.15 0.93
C LYS A 302 -0.58 -20.30 0.96
N LYS A 303 0.22 -20.40 -0.09
CA LYS A 303 1.37 -19.50 -0.23
C LYS A 303 0.88 -18.09 -0.52
N ILE A 304 1.64 -17.09 -0.07
CA ILE A 304 1.26 -15.69 -0.24
C ILE A 304 1.10 -15.28 -1.71
N ALA A 305 1.93 -15.86 -2.58
CA ALA A 305 1.91 -15.63 -4.03
C ALA A 305 1.00 -16.60 -4.80
N GLU A 306 0.35 -17.56 -4.12
CA GLU A 306 -0.55 -18.49 -4.77
C GLU A 306 -1.83 -17.78 -5.19
N GLU A 307 -2.20 -17.95 -6.45
CA GLU A 307 -3.41 -17.38 -7.01
C GLU A 307 -4.64 -18.21 -6.64
N ILE A 308 -5.68 -17.50 -6.23
CA ILE A 308 -6.97 -18.02 -5.85
C ILE A 308 -7.97 -17.46 -6.84
N VAL A 309 -8.48 -18.33 -7.71
CA VAL A 309 -9.51 -17.99 -8.68
C VAL A 309 -10.88 -18.28 -8.08
N VAL A 310 -11.73 -17.27 -8.02
CA VAL A 310 -13.12 -17.39 -7.58
C VAL A 310 -14.01 -17.34 -8.82
N GLU A 311 -14.63 -18.48 -9.14
CA GLU A 311 -15.58 -18.56 -10.24
C GLU A 311 -16.80 -17.68 -9.98
N ARG A 312 -17.40 -17.16 -11.06
CA ARG A 312 -18.62 -16.34 -10.98
C ARG A 312 -19.79 -17.05 -10.28
N SER A 313 -19.86 -18.37 -10.42
CA SER A 313 -20.82 -19.25 -9.73
C SER A 313 -20.68 -19.21 -8.20
N ALA A 314 -19.51 -18.89 -7.68
CA ALA A 314 -19.28 -18.84 -6.23
C ALA A 314 -19.88 -17.58 -5.57
N PHE A 315 -20.38 -16.63 -6.34
CA PHE A 315 -21.01 -15.40 -5.87
C PHE A 315 -22.55 -15.50 -5.80
N ASP A 316 -23.08 -16.68 -5.50
CA ASP A 316 -24.51 -16.90 -5.31
C ASP A 316 -25.02 -15.96 -4.17
N GLY A 317 -25.83 -14.97 -4.54
CA GLY A 317 -26.29 -13.91 -3.63
C GLY A 317 -25.51 -12.58 -3.72
N GLY A 318 -24.63 -12.42 -4.71
CA GLY A 318 -23.95 -11.15 -5.01
C GLY A 318 -22.67 -10.89 -4.23
N ALA A 319 -22.25 -11.81 -3.36
CA ALA A 319 -20.97 -11.73 -2.67
C ALA A 319 -20.43 -13.12 -2.32
N LYS A 320 -19.10 -13.30 -2.34
CA LYS A 320 -18.42 -14.50 -1.84
C LYS A 320 -17.89 -14.23 -0.44
N THR A 321 -18.26 -15.08 0.52
CA THR A 321 -17.70 -15.01 1.88
C THR A 321 -16.42 -15.86 1.97
N LEU A 322 -15.40 -15.32 2.62
CA LEU A 322 -14.13 -15.97 2.92
C LEU A 322 -13.78 -15.78 4.40
N ASP A 323 -13.22 -16.83 5.00
CA ASP A 323 -12.72 -16.82 6.36
C ASP A 323 -11.19 -16.87 6.32
N LEU A 324 -10.56 -15.71 6.51
CA LEU A 324 -9.11 -15.54 6.43
C LEU A 324 -8.49 -15.74 7.82
N VAL A 325 -7.41 -16.52 7.89
CA VAL A 325 -6.72 -16.82 9.15
C VAL A 325 -5.41 -16.02 9.22
N PHE A 326 -5.15 -15.37 10.35
CA PHE A 326 -3.98 -14.52 10.58
C PHE A 326 -3.26 -14.88 11.88
N ASN A 327 -1.92 -14.75 11.87
CA ASN A 327 -1.09 -14.83 13.08
C ASN A 327 -0.86 -13.42 13.65
N VAL A 328 -1.72 -12.98 14.57
CA VAL A 328 -1.68 -11.62 15.13
C VAL A 328 -0.88 -11.61 16.44
N PRO A 329 0.07 -10.68 16.65
CA PRO A 329 0.76 -10.54 17.94
C PRO A 329 -0.20 -10.34 19.12
N LYS A 330 0.08 -10.96 20.28
CA LYS A 330 -0.84 -10.96 21.43
C LYS A 330 -1.10 -9.59 22.04
N ASP A 331 -0.20 -8.63 21.86
CA ASP A 331 -0.28 -7.24 22.30
C ASP A 331 -0.99 -6.31 21.31
N LYS A 332 -1.28 -6.81 20.09
CA LYS A 332 -1.94 -6.06 19.03
C LYS A 332 -3.41 -6.42 18.87
N MET A 333 -4.18 -5.50 18.29
CA MET A 333 -5.57 -5.69 17.86
C MET A 333 -5.73 -5.38 16.37
N PRO A 334 -6.45 -6.23 15.64
CA PRO A 334 -6.80 -5.95 14.25
C PRO A 334 -7.83 -4.83 14.19
N VAL A 335 -7.63 -3.88 13.27
CA VAL A 335 -8.51 -2.70 13.13
C VAL A 335 -9.06 -2.51 11.72
N ILE A 336 -8.30 -2.89 10.68
CA ILE A 336 -8.68 -2.74 9.28
C ILE A 336 -8.32 -4.02 8.55
N LEU A 337 -9.21 -4.47 7.68
CA LEU A 337 -8.90 -5.43 6.64
C LEU A 337 -8.87 -4.71 5.29
N GLU A 338 -7.76 -4.85 4.58
CA GLU A 338 -7.57 -4.34 3.24
C GLU A 338 -7.56 -5.47 2.22
N PHE A 339 -8.14 -5.18 1.06
CA PHE A 339 -8.15 -6.02 -0.11
C PHE A 339 -7.67 -5.22 -1.33
N LYS A 340 -6.71 -5.79 -2.05
CA LYS A 340 -6.01 -5.18 -3.19
C LYS A 340 -5.35 -3.86 -2.76
N GLN A 341 -5.24 -2.86 -3.63
CA GLN A 341 -4.56 -1.59 -3.30
C GLN A 341 -5.45 -0.56 -2.60
N ASN A 342 -6.78 -0.72 -2.61
CA ASN A 342 -7.66 0.42 -2.37
C ASN A 342 -9.00 0.11 -1.67
N ALA A 343 -9.37 -1.15 -1.49
CA ALA A 343 -10.61 -1.53 -0.81
C ALA A 343 -10.32 -1.88 0.64
N VAL A 344 -10.97 -1.17 1.57
CA VAL A 344 -10.69 -1.27 3.01
C VAL A 344 -11.99 -1.30 3.78
N ASP A 345 -12.08 -2.14 4.80
CA ASP A 345 -13.17 -2.13 5.76
C ASP A 345 -12.68 -2.29 7.20
N GLN A 346 -13.41 -1.72 8.14
CA GLN A 346 -13.04 -1.68 9.56
C GLN A 346 -13.53 -2.91 10.32
N ILE A 347 -12.68 -3.38 11.22
CA ILE A 347 -13.02 -4.44 12.16
C ILE A 347 -13.60 -3.78 13.41
N THR A 348 -14.92 -3.74 13.49
CA THR A 348 -15.63 -3.04 14.58
C THR A 348 -15.54 -3.75 15.93
N ARG A 349 -15.51 -5.08 15.92
CA ARG A 349 -15.45 -5.88 17.14
C ARG A 349 -14.74 -7.21 16.90
N LEU A 350 -13.81 -7.52 17.79
CA LEU A 350 -13.24 -8.85 17.94
C LEU A 350 -14.08 -9.63 18.95
N VAL A 351 -14.63 -10.75 18.54
CA VAL A 351 -15.42 -11.63 19.41
C VAL A 351 -14.55 -12.78 19.88
N SER A 352 -14.39 -12.93 21.20
CA SER A 352 -13.79 -14.14 21.77
C SER A 352 -14.76 -15.30 21.56
N GLY A 353 -14.39 -16.32 20.78
CA GLY A 353 -15.29 -17.41 20.40
C GLY A 353 -14.79 -18.78 20.86
N GLU A 354 -15.67 -19.58 21.45
CA GLU A 354 -15.51 -21.04 21.60
C GLU A 354 -16.08 -21.81 20.39
N ASN A 355 -16.84 -21.14 19.51
CA ASN A 355 -17.43 -21.75 18.32
C ASN A 355 -17.17 -20.85 17.10
N ILE A 356 -16.25 -21.25 16.22
CA ILE A 356 -16.12 -20.67 14.88
C ILE A 356 -17.45 -20.97 14.16
N PRO A 357 -18.22 -19.96 13.71
CA PRO A 357 -19.46 -20.23 13.01
C PRO A 357 -19.16 -21.01 11.73
N ALA A 358 -19.92 -22.09 11.49
CA ALA A 358 -19.78 -22.90 10.29
C ALA A 358 -19.66 -22.01 9.04
N PRO A 359 -18.78 -22.35 8.09
CA PRO A 359 -18.67 -21.60 6.85
C PRO A 359 -20.04 -21.54 6.18
N LEU A 360 -20.43 -20.34 5.76
CA LEU A 360 -21.62 -20.16 4.95
C LEU A 360 -21.27 -20.70 3.57
N ASN A 361 -21.86 -21.84 3.20
CA ASN A 361 -21.70 -22.47 1.89
C ASN A 361 -22.10 -21.52 0.77
#